data_AF-A0A699QHS8-F1
#
_entry.id   AF-A0A699QHS8-F1
#
_cell.length_a   1.000
_cell.length_b   1.000
_cell.length_c   1.000
_cell.angle_alpha   90.00
_cell.angle_beta   90.00
_cell.angle_gamma   90.00
#
_symmetry.space_group_name_H-M   'P 1'
#
loop_
_entity.id
_entity.type
_entity.pdbx_description
1 polymer ?
#
loop_
_entity_poly.entity_id
_entity_poly.type
_entity_poly.pdbx_seq_one_letter_code
_entity_poly.pdbx_strand_id
1 'polypeptide(L)' 'LATDNPARGQRLGEDGVRVHSLVLPGLVSSTTVHFSGPGEMYSIKHDITNVECLMPGLILAIRQVVRLKNLVYGLEKFL' A
#
# COMPACT_ATOMS: atom_id res chain seq x y z
N LEU A 1 19.37 4.41 21.56
CA LEU A 1 17.93 4.10 21.54
C LEU A 1 17.70 3.04 20.46
N ALA A 2 17.67 1.77 20.84
CA ALA A 2 17.33 0.70 19.92
C ALA A 2 15.82 0.80 19.65
N THR A 3 15.45 1.30 18.47
CA THR A 3 14.08 1.14 17.99
C THR A 3 13.91 -0.33 17.62
N ASP A 4 13.18 -1.05 18.46
CA ASP A 4 12.52 -2.29 18.09
C ASP A 4 11.65 -1.98 16.85
N ASN A 5 12.22 -2.19 15.66
CA ASN A 5 11.64 -1.76 14.40
C ASN A 5 11.11 -3.00 13.66
N PRO A 6 9.82 -3.31 13.78
CA PRO A 6 9.23 -4.54 13.27
C PRO A 6 9.02 -4.43 11.76
N ALA A 7 10.04 -4.70 10.94
CA ALA A 7 9.90 -5.14 9.54
C ALA A 7 11.26 -5.37 8.83
N ARG A 8 12.12 -6.26 9.34
CA ARG A 8 13.26 -6.82 8.58
C ARG A 8 13.06 -8.31 8.30
N GLY A 9 12.00 -8.65 7.59
CA GLY A 9 11.65 -10.05 7.29
C GLY A 9 10.87 -10.73 8.41
N GLN A 10 10.22 -9.98 9.28
CA GLN A 10 9.32 -10.52 10.30
C GLN A 10 8.05 -11.10 9.64
N ARG A 11 7.48 -12.13 10.25
CA ARG A 11 6.13 -12.62 9.93
C ARG A 11 5.12 -11.80 10.72
N LEU A 12 4.20 -11.15 10.02
CA LEU A 12 3.14 -10.32 10.58
C LEU A 12 1.78 -10.97 10.33
N GLY A 13 0.86 -10.79 11.28
CA GLY A 13 -0.48 -11.36 11.25
C GLY A 13 -0.52 -12.86 11.56
N GLU A 14 -1.72 -13.38 11.81
CA GLU A 14 -1.95 -14.82 12.01
C GLU A 14 -1.62 -15.61 10.74
N ASP A 15 -1.80 -14.99 9.57
CA ASP A 15 -1.48 -15.56 8.26
C ASP A 15 0.03 -15.68 7.97
N GLY A 16 0.88 -15.09 8.82
CA GLY A 16 2.33 -15.26 8.77
C GLY A 16 3.02 -14.58 7.57
N VAL A 17 2.43 -13.51 7.03
CA VAL A 17 2.97 -12.77 5.88
C VAL A 17 4.33 -12.17 6.22
N ARG A 18 5.33 -12.41 5.37
CA ARG A 18 6.67 -11.87 5.58
C ARG A 18 6.79 -10.45 5.04
N VAL A 19 7.21 -9.51 5.89
CA VAL A 19 7.36 -8.10 5.52
C VAL A 19 8.81 -7.65 5.62
N HIS A 20 9.29 -7.03 4.54
CA HIS A 20 10.62 -6.45 4.43
C HIS A 20 10.50 -4.95 4.19
N SER A 21 11.04 -4.15 5.10
CA SER A 21 11.10 -2.70 4.99
C SER A 21 12.51 -2.25 4.66
N LEU A 22 12.64 -1.39 3.66
CA LEU A 22 13.90 -0.81 3.21
C LEU A 22 13.81 0.71 3.35
N VAL A 23 14.92 1.32 3.78
CA VAL A 23 15.07 2.78 3.82
C VAL A 23 16.21 3.13 2.87
N LEU A 24 15.86 3.63 1.69
CA LEU A 24 16.81 3.97 0.63
C LEU A 24 16.77 5.49 0.38
N PRO A 25 17.91 6.19 0.41
CA PRO A 25 17.95 7.61 0.09
C PRO A 25 17.39 7.90 -1.31
N GLY A 26 16.51 8.90 -1.42
CA GLY A 26 15.91 9.32 -2.69
C GLY A 26 14.68 8.52 -3.14
N LEU A 27 14.32 7.45 -2.43
CA LEU A 27 13.07 6.72 -2.68
C LEU A 27 11.96 7.30 -1.79
N VAL A 28 10.91 7.85 -2.40
CA VAL A 28 9.78 8.44 -1.65
C VAL A 28 8.93 7.34 -1.01
N SER A 29 8.29 6.49 -1.82
CA SER A 29 7.59 5.30 -1.35
C SER A 29 7.47 4.27 -2.47
N SER A 30 7.83 3.03 -2.18
CA SER A 30 7.66 1.89 -3.08
C SER A 30 7.16 0.71 -2.27
N THR A 31 6.10 0.07 -2.74
CA THR A 31 5.55 -1.14 -2.13
C THR A 31 5.41 -2.19 -3.21
N THR A 32 5.94 -3.38 -2.93
CA THR A 32 5.77 -4.54 -3.82
C THR A 32 5.26 -5.72 -3.02
N VAL A 33 4.21 -6.37 -3.52
CA VAL A 33 3.68 -7.62 -2.98
C VAL A 33 3.97 -8.72 -3.99
N HIS A 34 4.66 -9.75 -3.52
CA HIS A 34 5.04 -10.90 -4.33
C HIS A 34 4.20 -12.11 -3.94
N PHE A 35 3.57 -12.72 -4.93
CA PHE A 35 2.91 -14.01 -4.87
C PHE A 35 3.73 -14.99 -5.72
N SER A 36 3.92 -16.21 -5.24
CA SER A 36 4.64 -17.23 -5.99
C SER A 36 3.95 -18.59 -5.90
N GLY A 37 4.08 -19.35 -6.97
CA GLY A 37 3.65 -20.73 -7.09
C GLY A 37 4.70 -21.55 -7.85
N PRO A 38 4.52 -22.86 -7.99
CA PRO A 38 5.45 -23.69 -8.74
C PRO A 38 5.59 -23.20 -10.19
N GLY A 39 6.79 -22.69 -10.54
CA GLY A 39 7.10 -22.23 -11.89
C GLY A 39 6.59 -20.83 -12.24
N GLU A 40 5.96 -20.11 -11.31
CA GLU A 40 5.43 -18.76 -11.58
C GLU A 40 5.57 -17.80 -10.40
N MET A 41 5.60 -16.50 -10.74
CA MET A 41 5.67 -15.41 -9.79
C MET A 41 4.84 -14.25 -10.31
N TYR A 42 3.95 -13.75 -9.47
CA TYR A 42 3.13 -12.57 -9.73
C TYR A 42 3.50 -11.46 -8.75
N SER A 43 3.72 -10.26 -9.26
CA SER A 43 4.14 -9.12 -8.45
C SER A 43 3.24 -7.93 -8.70
N ILE A 44 2.68 -7.37 -7.63
CA ILE A 44 1.98 -6.08 -7.66
C ILE A 44 2.93 -5.04 -7.08
N LYS A 45 3.22 -4.00 -7.84
CA LYS A 45 4.11 -2.91 -7.43
C LYS A 45 3.41 -1.57 -7.52
N HIS A 46 3.55 -0.76 -6.48
CA HIS A 46 3.10 0.62 -6.44
C HIS A 46 4.27 1.53 -6.05
N ASP A 47 4.67 2.38 -6.98
CA ASP A 47 5.74 3.36 -6.80
C ASP A 47 5.15 4.77 -6.78
N ILE A 48 5.41 5.49 -5.70
CA ILE A 48 5.08 6.91 -5.57
C ILE A 48 6.36 7.69 -5.84
N THR A 49 6.39 8.41 -6.96
CA THR A 49 7.49 9.31 -7.33
C THR A 49 7.21 10.76 -6.91
N ASN A 50 5.93 11.15 -6.92
CA ASN A 50 5.42 12.45 -6.48
C ASN A 50 4.01 12.27 -5.87
N VAL A 51 3.67 13.08 -4.87
CA VAL A 51 2.36 13.10 -4.18
C VAL A 51 1.20 13.39 -5.14
N GLU A 52 1.46 14.05 -6.28
CA GLU A 52 0.46 14.29 -7.33
C GLU A 52 -0.23 13.02 -7.85
N CYS A 53 0.42 11.85 -7.75
CA CYS A 53 -0.19 10.58 -8.14
C CYS A 53 -1.43 10.20 -7.31
N LEU A 54 -1.62 10.83 -6.14
CA LEU A 54 -2.78 10.60 -5.26
C LEU A 54 -4.01 11.43 -5.68
N MET A 55 -3.83 12.46 -6.52
CA MET A 55 -4.90 13.38 -6.92
C MET A 55 -6.07 12.72 -7.65
N PRO A 56 -5.88 11.73 -8.55
CA PRO A 56 -7.00 11.04 -9.19
C PRO A 56 -7.97 10.40 -8.18
N GLY A 57 -7.42 9.75 -7.14
CA GLY A 57 -8.22 9.14 -6.07
C GLY A 57 -8.94 10.19 -5.22
N LEU A 58 -8.29 11.32 -4.94
CA LEU A 58 -8.90 12.44 -4.21
C LEU A 58 -10.07 13.06 -4.99
N ILE A 59 -9.88 13.32 -6.30
CA ILE A 59 -10.93 13.86 -7.16
C ILE A 59 -12.12 12.89 -7.26
N LEU A 60 -11.85 11.58 -7.35
CA LEU A 60 -12.88 10.56 -7.29
C LEU A 60 -13.68 10.66 -5.98
N ALA A 61 -13.00 10.73 -4.83
CA ALA A 61 -13.65 10.86 -3.53
C ALA A 61 -14.52 12.12 -3.43
N ILE A 62 -14.02 13.28 -3.87
CA ILE A 62 -14.76 14.55 -3.89
C ILE A 62 -16.02 14.44 -4.75
N ARG A 63 -15.94 13.76 -5.90
CA ARG A 63 -17.11 13.57 -6.78
C ARG A 63 -18.15 12.64 -6.17
N GLN A 64 -17.73 11.63 -5.41
CA GLN A 64 -18.63 10.67 -4.79
C GLN A 64 -19.28 11.21 -3.51
N VAL A 65 -18.55 11.96 -2.68
CA VAL A 65 -19.01 12.37 -1.34
C VAL A 65 -20.31 13.18 -1.37
N VAL A 66 -20.55 13.97 -2.43
CA VAL A 66 -21.78 14.76 -2.60
C VAL A 66 -23.05 13.89 -2.62
N ARG A 67 -22.94 12.61 -3.00
CA ARG A 67 -24.05 11.67 -3.10
C ARG A 67 -24.17 10.72 -1.91
N LEU A 68 -23.21 10.74 -0.98
CA LEU A 68 -23.19 9.82 0.15
C LEU A 68 -24.14 10.26 1.23
N LYS A 69 -24.93 9.31 1.75
CA LYS A 69 -25.82 9.52 2.90
C LYS A 69 -25.22 9.05 4.22
N ASN A 70 -24.17 8.24 4.14
CA ASN A 70 -23.51 7.60 5.28
C ASN A 70 -21.99 7.72 5.13
N LEU A 71 -21.27 7.56 6.24
CA LEU A 71 -19.83 7.45 6.23
C LEU A 71 -19.38 6.19 5.48
N VAL A 72 -18.47 6.36 4.53
CA VAL A 72 -17.82 5.27 3.82
C VAL A 72 -16.33 5.28 4.16
N TYR A 73 -15.83 4.19 4.74
CA TYR A 73 -14.41 3.99 5.01
C TYR A 73 -13.77 3.17 3.88
N GLY A 74 -12.65 3.67 3.34
CA GLY A 74 -11.91 3.06 2.25
C GLY A 74 -12.31 3.58 0.85
N LEU A 75 -11.31 3.90 0.03
CA LEU A 75 -11.51 4.40 -1.35
C LEU A 75 -11.87 3.27 -2.31
N GLU A 76 -11.50 2.03 -1.98
CA GLU A 76 -11.80 0.80 -2.74
C GLU A 76 -13.30 0.57 -2.95
N LYS A 77 -14.15 1.22 -2.17
CA LYS A 77 -15.62 1.16 -2.32
C LYS A 77 -16.14 2.01 -3.48
N PHE A 78 -15.29 2.83 -4.09
CA PHE A 78 -15.61 3.69 -5.22
C PHE A 78 -14.86 3.31 -6.51
N LEU A 79 -13.94 2.34 -6.43
CA LEU A 79 -13.09 1.88 -7.53
C LEU A 79 -13.69 0.66 -8.23
#